data_AF-A0A1S3Y8Y5-F1
#
_entry.id   AF-A0A1S3Y8Y5-F1
#
_cell.length_a   1.000
_cell.length_b   1.000
_cell.length_c   1.000
_cell.angle_alpha   90.00
_cell.angle_beta   90.00
_cell.angle_gamma   90.00
#
_symmetry.space_group_name_H-M   'P 1'
#
loop_
_entity.id
_entity.type
_entity.pdbx_description
1 polymer ?
#
loop_
_entity_poly.entity_id
_entity_poly.type
_entity_poly.pdbx_seq_one_letter_code
_entity_poly.pdbx_strand_id
1 'polypeptide(L)'
;MTGTLDHNMLLQSTKAYKNAAKDQKMTRSAELWYNCSMAYKFLENYLMALTGLIMDPNLKSLEQTLNLCDVLDYINSLLQKLNDAKQLSSPTSSSLPTVDSLVSSLASVELDPSYERANVNRLTEGHNEGKAVTGKVVFSVKNLSKDYGHNNNGNENSEEVISTLR
;
A
#
# COMPACT_ATOMS: atom_id res chain seq x y z
N MET A 1 -1.36 -24.25 14.17
CA MET A 1 -0.88 -23.78 12.85
C MET A 1 -0.44 -22.34 13.01
N THR A 2 0.85 -22.07 12.98
CA THR A 2 1.39 -20.71 12.95
C THR A 2 1.22 -20.18 11.52
N GLY A 3 0.28 -19.26 11.33
CA GLY A 3 -0.02 -18.62 10.04
C GLY A 3 1.06 -17.62 9.64
N THR A 4 2.32 -18.07 9.56
CA THR A 4 3.41 -17.24 9.07
C THR A 4 3.34 -17.22 7.55
N LEU A 5 3.36 -16.02 6.96
CA LEU A 5 3.42 -15.81 5.52
C LEU A 5 4.75 -16.38 5.00
N ASP A 6 4.72 -17.51 4.30
CA ASP A 6 5.92 -18.12 3.71
C ASP A 6 6.18 -17.51 2.33
N HIS A 7 7.23 -16.67 2.25
CA HIS A 7 7.64 -16.00 1.02
C HIS A 7 8.01 -16.98 -0.11
N ASN A 8 8.61 -18.13 0.23
CA ASN A 8 8.94 -19.15 -0.75
C ASN A 8 7.66 -19.82 -1.29
N MET A 9 6.67 -20.09 -0.42
CA MET A 9 5.37 -20.60 -0.90
C MET A 9 4.65 -19.62 -1.83
N LEU A 10 4.70 -18.31 -1.54
CA LEU A 10 4.19 -17.29 -2.46
C LEU A 10 4.89 -17.34 -3.81
N LEU A 11 6.22 -17.44 -3.82
CA LEU A 11 7.01 -17.53 -5.05
C LEU A 11 6.72 -18.83 -5.84
N GLN A 12 6.51 -19.96 -5.17
CA GLN A 12 6.09 -21.19 -5.86
C GLN A 12 4.67 -21.05 -6.42
N SER A 13 3.77 -20.39 -5.68
CA SER A 13 2.40 -20.15 -6.14
C SER A 13 2.38 -19.30 -7.41
N THR A 14 3.15 -18.21 -7.48
CA THR A 14 3.24 -17.38 -8.70
C THR A 14 3.79 -18.15 -9.90
N LYS A 15 4.77 -19.06 -9.69
CA LYS A 15 5.25 -19.96 -10.75
C LYS A 15 4.14 -20.90 -11.23
N ALA A 16 3.36 -21.48 -10.31
CA ALA A 16 2.25 -22.37 -10.64
C ALA A 16 1.16 -21.63 -11.43
N TYR A 17 0.76 -20.43 -11.00
CA TYR A 17 -0.22 -19.61 -11.73
C TYR A 17 0.27 -19.21 -13.11
N LYS A 18 1.53 -18.78 -13.24
CA LYS A 18 2.15 -18.47 -14.53
C LYS A 18 2.17 -19.69 -15.46
N ASN A 19 2.38 -20.89 -14.92
CA ASN A 19 2.34 -22.10 -15.71
C ASN A 19 0.91 -22.47 -16.12
N ALA A 20 -0.06 -22.35 -15.22
CA ALA A 20 -1.48 -22.56 -15.51
C ALA A 20 -2.00 -21.61 -16.59
N ALA A 21 -1.58 -20.34 -16.58
CA ALA A 21 -1.94 -19.34 -17.57
C ALA A 21 -1.46 -19.67 -19.00
N LYS A 22 -0.58 -20.66 -19.19
CA LYS A 22 -0.22 -21.17 -20.53
C LYS A 22 -1.32 -22.03 -21.15
N ASP A 23 -2.21 -22.60 -20.35
CA ASP A 23 -3.40 -23.30 -20.85
C ASP A 23 -4.47 -22.27 -21.23
N GLN A 24 -4.89 -22.29 -22.50
CA GLN A 24 -5.90 -21.38 -23.03
C GLN A 24 -7.24 -21.47 -22.29
N LYS A 25 -7.60 -22.62 -21.72
CA LYS A 25 -8.83 -22.76 -20.93
C LYS A 25 -8.71 -22.00 -19.60
N MET A 26 -7.53 -21.99 -19.02
CA MET A 26 -7.25 -21.35 -17.74
C MET A 26 -7.20 -19.82 -17.82
N THR A 27 -6.90 -19.24 -18.99
CA THR A 27 -6.89 -17.78 -19.16
C THR A 27 -8.27 -17.13 -18.95
N ARG A 28 -9.35 -17.92 -19.01
CA ARG A 28 -10.72 -17.47 -18.71
C ARG A 28 -11.13 -17.69 -17.25
N SER A 29 -10.23 -18.23 -16.41
CA SER A 29 -10.51 -18.47 -15.00
C SER A 29 -10.29 -17.19 -14.18
N ALA A 30 -11.39 -16.65 -13.64
CA ALA A 30 -11.34 -15.56 -12.66
C ALA A 30 -10.52 -15.93 -11.42
N GLU A 31 -10.69 -17.14 -10.91
CA GLU A 31 -9.98 -17.61 -9.72
C GLU A 31 -8.47 -17.64 -9.93
N LEU A 32 -8.01 -18.03 -11.13
CA LEU A 32 -6.58 -18.01 -11.47
C LEU A 32 -6.03 -16.58 -11.35
N TRP A 33 -6.69 -15.62 -12.00
CA TRP A 33 -6.25 -14.24 -12.03
C TRP A 33 -6.33 -13.57 -10.66
N TYR A 34 -7.42 -13.78 -9.92
CA TYR A 34 -7.58 -13.29 -8.56
C TYR A 34 -6.49 -13.83 -7.63
N ASN A 35 -6.29 -15.15 -7.59
CA ASN A 35 -5.29 -15.76 -6.71
C ASN A 35 -3.85 -15.37 -7.09
N CYS A 36 -3.57 -15.25 -8.40
CA CYS A 36 -2.29 -14.74 -8.89
C CYS A 36 -2.06 -13.30 -8.44
N SER A 37 -3.09 -12.45 -8.54
CA SER A 37 -3.03 -11.06 -8.08
C SER A 37 -2.78 -10.95 -6.59
N MET A 38 -3.47 -11.77 -5.79
CA MET A 38 -3.28 -11.79 -4.34
C MET A 38 -1.87 -12.26 -3.96
N ALA A 39 -1.33 -13.27 -4.65
CA ALA A 39 0.05 -13.70 -4.43
C ALA A 39 1.05 -12.57 -4.73
N TYR A 40 0.90 -11.85 -5.84
CA TYR A 40 1.74 -10.69 -6.15
C TYR A 40 1.55 -9.52 -5.17
N LYS A 41 0.34 -9.30 -4.66
CA LYS A 41 0.07 -8.31 -3.61
C LYS A 41 0.88 -8.61 -2.34
N PHE A 42 0.89 -9.87 -1.90
CA PHE A 42 1.67 -10.29 -0.73
C PHE A 42 3.19 -10.31 -0.98
N LEU A 43 3.61 -10.39 -2.24
CA LEU A 43 5.01 -10.19 -2.64
C LEU A 43 5.37 -8.70 -2.83
N GLU A 44 4.43 -7.79 -2.58
CA GLU A 44 4.55 -6.34 -2.81
C GLU A 44 4.94 -5.98 -4.26
N ASN A 45 4.59 -6.84 -5.22
CA ASN A 45 4.70 -6.55 -6.66
C ASN A 45 3.37 -6.01 -7.17
N TYR A 46 3.14 -4.72 -6.93
CA TYR A 46 1.84 -4.09 -7.19
C TYR A 46 1.50 -4.00 -8.68
N LEU A 47 2.50 -3.91 -9.57
CA LEU A 47 2.28 -3.89 -11.01
C LEU A 47 1.66 -5.21 -11.49
N MET A 48 2.23 -6.33 -11.07
CA MET A 48 1.69 -7.65 -11.43
C MET A 48 0.36 -7.93 -10.72
N ALA A 49 0.20 -7.47 -9.47
CA ALA A 49 -1.06 -7.58 -8.74
C ALA A 49 -2.20 -6.83 -9.46
N LEU A 50 -1.96 -5.59 -9.91
CA LEU A 50 -2.93 -4.81 -10.66
C LEU A 50 -3.25 -5.44 -12.02
N THR A 51 -2.21 -5.92 -12.72
CA THR A 51 -2.38 -6.58 -14.01
C THR A 51 -3.32 -7.78 -13.89
N GLY A 52 -3.14 -8.64 -12.89
CA GLY A 52 -4.01 -9.79 -12.70
C GLY A 52 -5.46 -9.40 -12.35
N LEU A 53 -5.68 -8.33 -11.58
CA LEU A 53 -7.03 -7.84 -11.29
C LEU A 53 -7.74 -7.36 -12.55
N ILE A 54 -7.04 -6.65 -13.44
CA ILE A 54 -7.59 -6.19 -14.73
C ILE A 54 -7.95 -7.38 -15.64
N MET A 55 -7.19 -8.47 -15.54
CA MET A 55 -7.40 -9.69 -16.34
C MET A 55 -8.53 -10.60 -15.82
N ASP A 56 -9.08 -10.33 -14.63
CA ASP A 56 -10.18 -11.10 -14.06
C ASP A 56 -11.49 -10.82 -14.84
N PRO A 57 -12.06 -11.82 -15.56
CA PRO A 57 -13.26 -11.67 -16.38
C PRO A 57 -14.55 -11.46 -15.57
N ASN A 58 -14.55 -11.77 -14.26
CA ASN A 58 -15.70 -11.59 -13.37
C ASN A 58 -15.67 -10.24 -12.65
N LEU A 59 -14.57 -9.50 -12.75
CA LEU A 59 -14.50 -8.19 -12.14
C LEU A 59 -15.52 -7.28 -12.83
N LYS A 60 -16.31 -6.54 -12.03
CA LYS A 60 -16.99 -5.32 -12.50
C LYS A 60 -15.92 -4.26 -12.77
N SER A 61 -15.06 -4.57 -13.73
CA SER A 61 -13.71 -4.04 -13.89
C SER A 61 -13.73 -2.53 -14.05
N LEU A 62 -14.76 -1.99 -14.70
CA LEU A 62 -14.85 -0.56 -14.95
C LEU A 62 -15.06 0.27 -13.67
N GLU A 63 -16.02 -0.08 -12.81
CA GLU A 63 -16.32 0.72 -11.61
C GLU A 63 -15.18 0.67 -10.59
N GLN A 64 -14.61 -0.52 -10.37
CA GLN A 64 -13.49 -0.68 -9.44
C GLN A 64 -12.20 -0.05 -9.98
N THR A 65 -11.96 -0.12 -11.30
CA THR A 65 -10.81 0.55 -11.93
C THR A 65 -10.95 2.07 -11.88
N LEU A 66 -12.14 2.62 -12.16
CA LEU A 66 -12.40 4.06 -12.06
C LEU A 66 -12.20 4.56 -10.62
N ASN A 67 -12.76 3.86 -9.62
CA ASN A 67 -12.55 4.21 -8.22
C ASN A 67 -11.06 4.15 -7.82
N LEU A 68 -10.29 3.19 -8.35
CA LEU A 68 -8.86 3.11 -8.10
C LEU A 68 -8.12 4.29 -8.72
N CYS A 69 -8.45 4.66 -9.97
CA CYS A 69 -7.87 5.84 -10.62
C CYS A 69 -8.16 7.11 -9.82
N ASP A 70 -9.41 7.32 -9.38
CA ASP A 70 -9.80 8.50 -8.58
C ASP A 70 -8.99 8.58 -7.28
N VAL A 71 -8.80 7.45 -6.59
CA VAL A 71 -7.98 7.39 -5.37
C VAL A 71 -6.52 7.68 -5.66
N LEU A 72 -5.96 7.13 -6.75
CA LEU A 72 -4.56 7.37 -7.14
C LEU A 72 -4.33 8.83 -7.53
N ASP A 73 -5.24 9.43 -8.29
CA ASP A 73 -5.20 10.84 -8.66
C ASP A 73 -5.29 11.74 -7.43
N TYR A 74 -6.17 11.39 -6.47
CA TYR A 74 -6.26 12.12 -5.22
C TYR A 74 -4.97 12.03 -4.40
N ILE A 75 -4.38 10.84 -4.26
CA ILE A 75 -3.08 10.65 -3.60
C ILE A 75 -2.00 11.49 -4.29
N ASN A 76 -1.94 11.46 -5.63
CA ASN A 76 -0.98 12.25 -6.40
C ASN A 76 -1.16 13.77 -6.16
N SER A 77 -2.40 14.24 -6.09
CA SER A 77 -2.70 15.64 -5.77
C SER A 77 -2.24 16.05 -4.37
N LEU A 78 -2.36 15.15 -3.37
CA LEU A 78 -1.91 15.39 -2.00
C LEU A 78 -0.37 15.43 -1.93
N LEU A 79 0.30 14.51 -2.62
CA LEU A 79 1.76 14.50 -2.73
C LEU A 79 2.29 15.77 -3.41
N GLN A 80 1.63 16.23 -4.47
CA GLN A 80 2.00 17.48 -5.14
C GLN A 80 1.86 18.69 -4.21
N LYS A 81 0.75 18.80 -3.47
CA LYS A 81 0.55 19.89 -2.48
C LYS A 81 1.64 19.91 -1.41
N LEU A 82 2.09 18.74 -0.95
CA LEU A 82 3.20 18.67 0.01
C LEU A 82 4.52 19.12 -0.61
N ASN A 83 4.78 18.76 -1.86
CA ASN A 83 5.97 19.20 -2.57
C ASN A 83 5.95 20.71 -2.80
N ASP A 84 4.80 21.27 -3.17
CA ASP A 84 4.62 22.71 -3.37
C ASP A 84 4.77 23.47 -2.04
N ALA A 85 4.20 22.96 -0.94
CA ALA A 85 4.37 23.54 0.39
C ALA A 85 5.83 23.49 0.87
N LYS A 86 6.58 22.43 0.51
CA LYS A 86 8.02 22.34 0.76
C LYS A 86 8.80 23.39 -0.03
N GLN A 87 8.44 23.64 -1.30
CA GLN A 87 9.09 24.68 -2.11
C GLN A 87 8.71 26.11 -1.71
N LEU A 88 7.50 26.32 -1.18
CA LEU A 88 7.00 27.61 -0.71
C LEU A 88 7.42 27.93 0.74
N SER A 89 8.30 27.13 1.35
CA SER A 89 8.91 27.42 2.65
C SER A 89 9.93 28.57 2.58
N SER A 90 9.47 29.72 2.08
CA SER A 90 9.91 31.04 2.52
C SER A 90 9.28 31.32 3.90
N PRO A 91 9.93 32.07 4.82
CA PRO A 91 9.61 32.06 6.25
C PRO A 91 8.25 32.63 6.69
N THR A 92 7.33 32.97 5.78
CA THR A 92 6.21 33.87 6.10
C THR A 92 4.80 33.41 5.74
N SER A 93 4.55 32.26 5.12
CA SER A 93 3.15 31.84 4.88
C SER A 93 2.95 30.37 4.47
N SER A 94 2.87 29.44 5.42
CA SER A 94 1.99 28.28 5.25
C SER A 94 1.55 27.75 6.62
N SER A 95 0.26 27.45 6.78
CA SER A 95 -0.34 27.02 8.06
C SER A 95 -0.12 25.54 8.37
N LEU A 96 0.83 24.88 7.71
CA LEU A 96 1.25 23.53 8.06
C LEU A 96 2.46 23.63 9.00
N PRO A 97 2.54 22.81 10.07
CA PRO A 97 3.75 22.72 10.88
C PRO A 97 4.94 22.47 9.94
N THR A 98 5.96 23.33 10.05
CA THR A 98 7.15 23.26 9.20
C THR A 98 7.67 21.82 9.23
N VAL A 99 7.90 21.23 8.06
CA VAL A 99 8.31 19.82 7.90
C VAL A 99 9.46 19.45 8.87
N ASP A 100 10.34 20.41 9.16
CA ASP A 100 11.46 20.27 10.11
C ASP A 100 11.02 19.94 11.55
N SER A 101 9.90 20.49 12.03
CA SER A 101 9.34 20.18 13.36
C SER A 101 8.77 18.76 13.43
N LEU A 102 8.21 18.27 12.33
CA LEU A 102 7.69 16.91 12.21
C LEU A 102 8.85 15.90 12.18
N VAL A 103 9.91 16.21 11.42
CA VAL A 103 11.11 15.37 11.30
C VAL A 103 11.87 15.29 12.62
N SER A 104 11.96 16.39 13.36
CA SER A 104 12.69 16.43 14.64
C SER A 104 12.13 15.45 15.68
N SER A 105 10.80 15.26 15.72
CA SER A 105 10.15 14.28 16.61
C SER A 105 10.42 12.81 16.24
N LEU A 106 10.91 12.52 15.03
CA LEU A 106 11.17 11.14 14.59
C LEU A 106 12.49 10.60 15.14
N ALA A 107 13.45 11.47 15.50
CA ALA A 107 14.75 11.05 16.00
C ALA A 107 14.65 10.27 17.32
N SER A 108 13.66 10.59 18.16
CA SER A 108 13.42 9.98 19.47
C SER A 108 12.56 8.71 19.42
N VAL A 109 12.07 8.29 18.24
CA VAL A 109 11.29 7.06 18.13
C VAL A 109 12.23 5.87 18.29
N GLU A 110 12.07 5.11 19.37
CA GLU A 110 12.83 3.87 19.56
C GLU A 110 12.31 2.79 18.61
N LEU A 111 13.25 2.09 17.95
CA LEU A 111 12.95 0.93 17.13
C LEU A 111 13.52 -0.30 17.81
N ASP A 112 12.91 -1.45 17.56
CA ASP A 112 13.50 -2.73 17.97
C ASP A 112 14.92 -2.83 17.39
N PRO A 113 15.93 -3.11 18.24
CA PRO A 113 17.34 -3.12 17.83
C PRO A 113 17.68 -4.23 16.82
N SER A 114 16.80 -5.22 16.62
CA SER A 114 16.95 -6.24 15.58
C SER A 114 16.73 -5.70 14.17
N TYR A 115 16.15 -4.51 14.01
CA TYR A 115 15.93 -3.85 12.73
C TYR A 115 16.88 -2.68 12.49
N GLU A 116 17.40 -2.58 11.28
CA GLU A 116 18.16 -1.41 10.82
C GLU A 116 17.20 -0.28 10.42
N ARG A 117 17.38 0.90 11.03
CA ARG A 117 16.64 2.10 10.63
C ARG A 117 17.00 2.49 9.19
N ALA A 118 15.99 2.58 8.33
CA ALA A 118 16.11 3.00 6.94
C ALA A 118 15.24 4.23 6.64
N ASN A 119 15.64 4.98 5.61
CA ASN A 119 14.80 6.00 5.00
C ASN A 119 14.01 5.38 3.83
N VAL A 120 12.83 5.93 3.53
CA VAL A 120 11.95 5.44 2.44
C VAL A 120 12.69 5.37 1.10
N ASN A 121 13.59 6.31 0.81
CA ASN A 121 14.38 6.35 -0.43
C ASN A 121 15.45 5.25 -0.56
N ARG A 122 15.65 4.45 0.49
CA ARG A 122 16.58 3.30 0.51
C ARG A 122 15.86 1.95 0.47
N LEU A 123 14.53 1.95 0.45
CA LEU A 123 13.75 0.74 0.29
C LEU A 123 13.78 0.27 -1.16
N THR A 124 13.70 -1.04 -1.34
CA THR A 124 13.53 -1.68 -2.65
C THR A 124 12.10 -2.18 -2.82
N GLU A 125 11.67 -2.43 -4.06
CA GLU A 125 10.42 -3.16 -4.32
C GLU A 125 10.48 -4.55 -3.65
N GLY A 126 9.38 -4.97 -3.02
CA GLY A 126 9.31 -6.24 -2.30
C GLY A 126 9.59 -6.14 -0.80
N HIS A 127 9.73 -7.31 -0.17
CA HIS A 127 10.01 -7.43 1.26
C HIS A 127 11.40 -6.87 1.61
N ASN A 128 11.45 -5.89 2.52
CA ASN A 128 12.68 -5.24 2.97
C ASN A 128 13.15 -5.83 4.31
N GLU A 129 13.74 -7.04 4.24
CA GLU A 129 14.12 -7.83 5.42
C GLU A 129 15.06 -7.05 6.36
N GLY A 130 14.74 -7.08 7.66
CA GLY A 130 15.54 -6.44 8.71
C GLY A 130 15.59 -4.92 8.65
N LYS A 131 14.74 -4.25 7.86
CA LYS A 131 14.64 -2.79 7.80
C LYS A 131 13.41 -2.28 8.54
N ALA A 132 13.53 -1.13 9.17
CA ALA A 132 12.40 -0.40 9.77
C ALA A 132 12.44 1.08 9.39
N VAL A 133 11.28 1.67 9.14
CA VAL A 133 11.14 3.09 8.79
C VAL A 133 10.28 3.79 9.82
N THR A 134 10.75 4.93 10.30
CA THR A 134 9.96 5.86 11.13
C THR A 134 9.41 6.97 10.26
N GLY A 135 8.12 7.26 10.40
CA GLY A 135 7.47 8.32 9.63
C GLY A 135 6.37 9.00 10.43
N LYS A 136 5.93 10.15 9.94
CA LYS A 136 4.76 10.86 10.46
C LYS A 136 3.68 10.86 9.40
N VAL A 137 2.46 10.49 9.78
CA VAL A 137 1.32 10.49 8.87
C VAL A 137 0.93 11.93 8.59
N VAL A 138 0.88 12.29 7.30
CA VAL A 138 0.52 13.65 6.86
C VAL A 138 -0.88 13.69 6.22
N PHE A 139 -1.33 12.58 5.63
CA PHE A 139 -2.68 12.38 5.12
C PHE A 139 -3.05 10.90 5.22
N SER A 140 -4.34 10.61 5.25
CA SER A 140 -4.91 9.26 5.18
C SER A 140 -6.03 9.26 4.15
N VAL A 141 -5.99 8.31 3.22
CA VAL A 141 -6.98 8.17 2.15
C VAL A 141 -7.61 6.79 2.28
N LYS A 142 -8.93 6.75 2.40
CA LYS A 142 -9.71 5.51 2.41
C LYS A 142 -10.47 5.40 1.09
N ASN A 143 -10.36 4.26 0.42
CA ASN A 143 -11.23 3.97 -0.71
C ASN A 143 -12.66 3.73 -0.18
N LEU A 144 -13.59 4.60 -0.56
CA LEU A 144 -15.00 4.52 -0.20
C LEU A 144 -15.77 3.73 -1.28
N SER A 145 -15.31 2.53 -1.62
CA SER A 145 -16.19 1.61 -2.34
C SER A 145 -17.35 1.30 -1.41
N LYS A 146 -18.55 1.80 -1.72
CA LYS A 146 -19.75 1.75 -0.87
C LYS A 146 -19.84 0.43 -0.09
N ASP A 147 -19.65 0.50 1.21
CA ASP A 147 -20.07 -0.55 2.14
C ASP A 147 -21.59 -0.68 1.98
N TYR A 148 -22.04 -1.74 1.31
CA TYR A 148 -23.40 -2.22 1.49
C TYR A 148 -23.49 -2.79 2.91
N GLY A 149 -23.82 -1.96 3.90
CA GLY A 149 -24.18 -2.45 5.22
C GLY A 149 -23.91 -1.50 6.39
N HIS A 150 -24.94 -0.72 6.70
CA HIS A 150 -25.27 -0.13 8.00
C HIS A 150 -24.40 1.01 8.59
N ASN A 151 -25.05 2.17 8.65
CA ASN A 151 -24.80 3.31 9.54
C ASN A 151 -24.20 2.92 10.89
N ASN A 152 -23.16 3.65 11.32
CA ASN A 152 -23.10 4.17 12.68
C ASN A 152 -22.36 5.51 12.72
N ASN A 153 -23.06 6.51 13.25
CA ASN A 153 -22.47 7.74 13.77
C ASN A 153 -21.47 7.39 14.87
N GLY A 154 -20.26 7.94 14.81
CA GLY A 154 -19.27 7.76 15.87
C GLY A 154 -18.04 8.59 15.61
N ASN A 155 -18.00 9.76 16.23
CA ASN A 155 -16.80 10.58 16.37
C ASN A 155 -15.84 9.83 17.31
N GLU A 156 -14.78 9.20 16.79
CA GLU A 156 -13.73 8.61 17.63
C GLU A 156 -12.35 8.96 17.06
N ASN A 157 -11.62 9.76 17.83
CA ASN A 157 -10.17 9.85 17.80
C ASN A 157 -9.61 8.42 17.79
N SER A 158 -8.90 8.03 16.73
CA SER A 158 -8.14 6.78 16.73
C SER A 158 -6.66 7.11 16.94
N GLU A 159 -6.24 6.93 18.18
CA GLU A 159 -4.86 6.61 18.51
C GLU A 159 -4.45 5.29 17.83
N GLU A 160 -3.22 5.28 17.31
CA GLU A 160 -2.27 4.16 17.30
C GLU A 160 -2.64 2.81 16.64
N VAL A 161 -1.92 2.45 15.56
CA VAL A 161 -1.19 1.17 15.43
C VAL A 161 0.00 1.39 14.46
N ILE A 162 1.23 1.31 14.97
CA ILE A 162 2.42 1.10 14.15
C ILE A 162 2.37 -0.36 13.69
N SER A 163 2.11 -0.61 12.41
CA SER A 163 2.24 -1.95 11.86
C SER A 163 3.72 -2.32 11.81
N THR A 164 4.16 -3.19 12.72
CA THR A 164 5.37 -3.97 12.55
C THR A 164 5.16 -4.90 11.36
N LEU A 165 5.84 -4.66 10.24
CA LEU A 165 5.92 -5.63 9.14
C LEU A 165 6.72 -6.83 9.67
N ARG A 166 6.02 -7.92 9.98
CA ARG A 166 6.61 -9.26 10.14
C ARG A 166 6.63 -9.97 8.81
#